data_AF-A0A2D8UQC6-F1
#
_entry.id   AF-A0A2D8UQC6-F1
#
_cell.length_a   1.000
_cell.length_b   1.000
_cell.length_c   1.000
_cell.angle_alpha   90.00
_cell.angle_beta   90.00
_cell.angle_gamma   90.00
#
_symmetry.space_group_name_H-M   'P 1'
#
loop_
_entity.id
_entity.type
_entity.pdbx_description
1 polymer ?
#
loop_
_entity_poly.entity_id
_entity_poly.type
_entity_poly.pdbx_seq_one_letter_code
_entity_poly.pdbx_strand_id
1 'polypeptide(L)'
;MNQKELSNLSFEELQHKKTSIKTLTWMLTIVLIGSLGFFIFMSIKDGLTPLLAVPFALSAILPANFKNIKILTQEIESRKSRKPN
;
A
#
# COMPACT_ATOMS: atom_id res chain seq x y z
N MET A 1 8.90 -6.66 -5.80
CA MET A 1 9.49 -5.90 -6.93
C MET A 1 11.01 -6.13 -6.91
N ASN A 2 11.64 -6.32 -8.06
CA ASN A 2 13.08 -6.60 -8.15
C ASN A 2 13.87 -5.38 -8.69
N GLN A 3 15.19 -5.38 -8.51
CA GLN A 3 16.07 -4.28 -8.91
C GLN A 3 16.16 -4.07 -10.43
N LYS A 4 16.07 -5.15 -11.21
CA LYS A 4 16.16 -5.10 -12.68
C LYS A 4 14.96 -4.39 -13.32
N GLU A 5 13.76 -4.63 -12.78
CA GLU A 5 12.55 -3.91 -13.18
C GLU A 5 12.65 -2.42 -12.86
N LEU A 6 13.20 -2.09 -11.71
CA LEU A 6 13.36 -0.71 -11.25
C LEU A 6 14.35 0.07 -12.11
N SER A 7 15.50 -0.53 -12.42
CA SER A 7 16.55 0.10 -13.22
C SER A 7 16.08 0.50 -14.62
N ASN A 8 15.10 -0.21 -15.17
CA ASN A 8 14.57 0.02 -16.51
C ASN A 8 13.53 1.16 -16.58
N LEU A 9 13.02 1.63 -15.44
CA LEU A 9 12.06 2.73 -15.39
C LEU A 9 12.78 4.08 -15.42
N SER A 10 12.18 5.06 -16.08
CA SER A 10 12.58 6.46 -15.98
C SER A 10 12.33 7.01 -14.56
N PHE A 11 12.96 8.14 -14.23
CA PHE A 11 12.73 8.77 -12.92
C PHE A 11 11.27 9.20 -12.73
N GLU A 12 10.62 9.68 -13.80
CA GLU A 12 9.21 10.09 -13.77
C GLU A 12 8.30 8.88 -13.58
N GLU A 13 8.56 7.78 -14.27
CA GLU A 13 7.82 6.53 -14.11
C GLU A 13 7.95 5.97 -12.69
N LEU A 14 9.14 6.06 -12.08
CA LEU A 14 9.35 5.67 -10.68
C LEU A 14 8.51 6.52 -9.72
N GLN A 15 8.48 7.84 -9.92
CA GLN A 15 7.66 8.75 -9.10
C GLN A 15 6.18 8.47 -9.27
N HIS A 16 5.72 8.31 -10.52
CA HIS A 16 4.33 7.98 -10.82
C HIS A 16 3.94 6.66 -10.16
N LYS A 17 4.74 5.59 -10.33
CA LYS A 17 4.49 4.28 -9.73
C LYS A 17 4.47 4.33 -8.20
N LYS A 18 5.37 5.10 -7.57
CA LYS A 18 5.36 5.34 -6.11
C LYS A 18 4.07 6.01 -5.68
N THR A 19 3.66 7.07 -6.37
CA THR A 19 2.42 7.80 -6.07
C THR A 19 1.20 6.90 -6.24
N SER A 20 1.09 6.16 -7.35
CA SER A 20 -0.04 5.26 -7.59
C SER A 20 -0.16 4.19 -6.49
N ILE A 21 0.93 3.50 -6.13
CA ILE A 21 0.90 2.48 -5.07
C ILE A 21 0.57 3.13 -3.71
N LYS A 22 1.13 4.31 -3.41
CA LYS A 22 0.83 5.03 -2.17
C LYS A 22 -0.66 5.41 -2.09
N THR A 23 -1.22 5.97 -3.15
CA THR A 23 -2.64 6.34 -3.22
C THR A 23 -3.54 5.12 -3.05
N LEU A 24 -3.27 4.04 -3.78
CA LEU A 24 -4.06 2.81 -3.67
C LEU A 24 -3.98 2.19 -2.26
N THR A 25 -2.79 2.23 -1.64
CA THR A 25 -2.59 1.73 -0.27
C THR A 25 -3.36 2.55 0.76
N TRP A 26 -3.41 3.88 0.58
CA TRP A 26 -4.23 4.74 1.44
C TRP A 26 -5.71 4.51 1.26
N MET A 27 -6.19 4.39 0.02
CA MET A 27 -7.59 4.04 -0.26
C MET A 27 -7.96 2.71 0.38
N LEU A 28 -7.14 1.68 0.20
CA LEU A 28 -7.35 0.37 0.82
C LEU A 28 -7.40 0.49 2.36
N THR A 29 -6.45 1.21 2.96
CA THR A 29 -6.43 1.43 4.42
C THR A 29 -7.73 2.07 4.91
N ILE A 30 -8.23 3.10 4.23
CA ILE A 30 -9.48 3.79 4.59
C ILE A 30 -10.67 2.83 4.50
N VAL A 31 -10.76 2.06 3.41
CA VAL A 31 -11.83 1.07 3.21
C VAL A 31 -11.77 -0.02 4.29
N LEU A 32 -10.59 -0.49 4.67
CA LEU A 32 -10.42 -1.50 5.73
C LEU A 32 -10.86 -0.97 7.09
N ILE A 33 -10.48 0.26 7.45
CA ILE A 33 -10.89 0.88 8.71
C ILE A 33 -12.41 1.11 8.72
N GLY A 34 -12.96 1.66 7.63
CA GLY A 34 -14.40 1.92 7.51
C GLY A 34 -15.23 0.64 7.58
N SER A 35 -14.84 -0.40 6.84
CA SER A 35 -15.51 -1.70 6.84
C SER A 35 -15.38 -2.41 8.20
N LEU A 36 -14.21 -2.38 8.84
CA LEU A 36 -14.03 -2.95 10.17
C LEU A 36 -14.94 -2.25 11.20
N GLY A 37 -14.97 -0.91 11.20
CA GLY A 37 -15.87 -0.15 12.06
C GLY A 37 -17.34 -0.49 11.83
N PHE A 38 -17.76 -0.58 10.57
CA PHE A 38 -19.12 -0.97 10.19
C PHE A 38 -19.47 -2.38 10.65
N PHE A 39 -18.59 -3.37 10.44
CA PHE A 39 -18.84 -4.75 10.86
C PHE A 39 -18.80 -4.93 12.38
N ILE A 40 -17.97 -4.17 13.10
CA ILE A 40 -18.00 -4.14 14.57
C ILE A 40 -19.34 -3.59 15.05
N PHE A 41 -19.80 -2.47 14.49
CA PHE A 41 -21.10 -1.88 14.83
C PHE A 41 -22.26 -2.86 14.59
N MET A 42 -22.27 -3.51 13.43
CA MET A 42 -23.27 -4.53 13.10
C MET A 42 -23.19 -5.72 14.05
N SER A 43 -21.98 -6.15 14.42
CA SER A 43 -21.79 -7.31 15.32
C SER A 43 -22.27 -7.07 16.75
N ILE A 44 -22.34 -5.80 17.19
CA ILE A 44 -22.95 -5.45 18.49
C ILE A 44 -24.47 -5.67 18.46
N LYS A 45 -25.12 -5.45 17.31
CA LYS A 45 -26.59 -5.56 17.17
C LYS A 45 -27.03 -6.98 16.81
N ASP A 46 -26.34 -7.58 15.85
CA ASP A 46 -26.79 -8.80 15.18
C ASP A 46 -25.95 -10.04 15.57
N GLY A 47 -24.96 -9.86 16.46
CA GLY A 47 -24.01 -10.90 16.86
C GLY A 47 -22.80 -10.99 15.92
N LEU A 48 -21.78 -11.76 16.34
CA LEU A 48 -20.55 -11.90 15.56
C LEU A 48 -20.82 -12.54 14.20
N THR A 49 -20.41 -11.86 13.13
CA THR A 49 -20.53 -12.35 11.77
C THR A 49 -19.17 -12.74 11.19
N PRO A 50 -19.10 -13.75 10.29
CA PRO A 50 -17.87 -14.07 9.56
C PRO A 50 -17.32 -12.89 8.75
N LEU A 51 -18.15 -11.90 8.46
CA LEU A 51 -17.81 -10.72 7.69
C LEU A 51 -16.74 -9.85 8.39
N LEU A 52 -16.64 -9.93 9.72
CA LEU A 52 -15.55 -9.32 10.49
C LEU A 52 -14.16 -9.80 10.03
N ALA A 53 -14.01 -11.03 9.52
CA ALA A 53 -12.73 -11.57 9.09
C ALA A 53 -12.20 -10.93 7.78
N VAL A 54 -13.09 -10.37 6.96
CA VAL A 54 -12.75 -9.80 5.64
C VAL A 54 -11.70 -8.68 5.73
N PRO A 55 -11.90 -7.62 6.55
CA PRO A 55 -10.90 -6.56 6.66
C PRO A 55 -9.55 -7.09 7.19
N PHE A 56 -9.53 -8.08 8.07
CA PHE A 56 -8.27 -8.69 8.52
C PHE A 56 -7.57 -9.44 7.39
N ALA A 57 -8.27 -10.28 6.63
CA ALA A 57 -7.70 -11.01 5.51
C ALA A 57 -7.12 -10.05 4.45
N LEU A 58 -7.86 -9.00 4.09
CA LEU A 58 -7.40 -8.01 3.11
C LEU A 58 -6.28 -7.12 3.63
N SER A 59 -6.18 -6.88 4.95
CA SER A 59 -5.09 -6.11 5.55
C SER A 59 -3.71 -6.74 5.32
N ALA A 60 -3.63 -8.05 5.05
CA ALA A 60 -2.39 -8.74 4.71
C ALA A 60 -1.72 -8.20 3.43
N ILE A 61 -2.46 -7.46 2.59
CA ILE A 61 -1.94 -6.79 1.39
C ILE A 61 -1.11 -5.54 1.77
N LEU A 62 -1.43 -4.88 2.89
CA LEU A 62 -0.79 -3.62 3.28
C LEU A 62 0.74 -3.75 3.48
N PRO A 63 1.28 -4.76 4.21
CA PRO A 63 2.73 -4.93 4.35
C PRO A 63 3.45 -5.08 3.00
N ALA A 64 2.87 -5.81 2.04
CA ALA A 64 3.45 -5.98 0.72
C ALA A 64 3.53 -4.64 -0.04
N ASN A 65 2.48 -3.82 0.04
CA ASN A 65 2.47 -2.50 -0.57
C ASN A 65 3.46 -1.53 0.09
N PHE A 66 3.54 -1.51 1.42
CA PHE A 66 4.53 -0.69 2.13
C PHE A 66 5.97 -1.09 1.78
N LYS A 67 6.24 -2.39 1.65
CA LYS A 67 7.54 -2.87 1.17
C LYS A 67 7.86 -2.35 -0.23
N ASN A 68 6.90 -2.39 -1.16
CA ASN A 68 7.09 -1.85 -2.51
C ASN A 68 7.32 -0.33 -2.52
N ILE A 69 6.60 0.44 -1.69
CA ILE A 69 6.80 1.89 -1.53
C ILE A 69 8.20 2.19 -1.00
N LYS A 70 8.68 1.41 -0.01
CA LYS A 70 10.03 1.55 0.54
C LYS A 70 11.09 1.30 -0.52
N ILE A 71 10.95 0.22 -1.29
CA ILE A 71 11.90 -0.11 -2.37
C ILE A 71 11.93 1.01 -3.43
N LEU A 72 10.77 1.52 -3.87
CA LEU A 72 10.69 2.65 -4.81
C LEU A 72 11.36 3.90 -4.27
N THR A 73 11.15 4.18 -2.98
CA THR A 73 11.74 5.34 -2.31
C THR A 73 13.26 5.25 -2.28
N GLN A 74 13.81 4.09 -1.92
CA GLN A 74 15.24 3.85 -1.92
C GLN A 74 15.86 3.99 -3.31
N GLU A 75 15.20 3.48 -4.35
CA GLU A 75 15.68 3.63 -5.74
C GLU A 75 15.69 5.09 -6.18
N ILE A 76 14.62 5.83 -5.91
CA ILE A 76 14.51 7.27 -6.21
C ILE A 76 15.62 8.06 -5.50
N GLU A 77 15.83 7.80 -4.22
CA GLU A 77 16.86 8.46 -3.40
C GLU A 77 18.26 8.12 -3.90
N SER A 78 18.53 6.86 -4.26
CA SER A 78 19.80 6.43 -4.84
C SER A 78 20.11 7.14 -6.16
N ARG A 79 19.11 7.39 -7.01
CA ARG A 79 19.32 8.15 -8.26
C ARG A 79 19.54 9.63 -8.03
N LYS A 80 18.86 10.22 -7.03
CA LYS A 80 19.10 11.61 -6.63
C LYS A 80 20.52 11.81 -6.12
N SER A 81 21.06 10.88 -5.33
CA SER A 81 22.43 10.98 -4.81
C SER A 81 23.52 10.70 -5.84
N ARG A 82 23.21 9.99 -6.95
CA ARG A 82 24.15 9.71 -8.06
C ARG A 82 24.27 10.81 -9.10
N LYS A 83 23.32 11.76 -9.19
CA LYS A 83 23.49 12.96 -10.01
C LYS A 83 24.23 14.00 -9.16
N PRO A 84 25.54 14.24 -9.33
CA PRO A 84 26.16 15.42 -8.75
C PRO A 84 25.49 16.65 -9.38
N ASN A 85 25.24 17.67 -8.56
CA ASN A 85 24.80 18.99 -9.02
C ASN A 85 25.75 19.54 -10.09
#